data_AF-A0A8H4J755-F1
#
_entry.id   AF-A0A8H4J755-F1
#
_cell.length_a   1.000
_cell.length_b   1.000
_cell.length_c   1.000
_cell.angle_alpha   90.00
_cell.angle_beta   90.00
_cell.angle_gamma   90.00
#
_symmetry.space_group_name_H-M   'P 1'
#
loop_
_entity.id
_entity.type
_entity.pdbx_description
1 polymer ?
#
loop_
_entity_poly.entity_id
_entity_poly.type
_entity_poly.pdbx_seq_one_letter_code
_entity_poly.pdbx_strand_id
1 'polypeptide(L)'
;MAATKAARKAAEHGRHIFIYNNIRTNQTVYSLQRSLNNHSVISQLPYAGKKTVPAKLRKDVWRPLATVTFPLAAQGLSAYRRLREFRKLHELHWDNNGEYPMLPVETQKKIKEGKAAPTKKEKGKIIMDQKANTVADLAAVLKMQDEEGGKIAAGQFESGRRKHRNEVKQLEEAVEELQKGGAERIKAKIATTEAQLQDGSLPDGQVKTLRKRVLQLHFQKNKLLGAEEALERKRSEEKLWELADKARTGAIGKLRQEILDAQDSLETEKNLSEGGRARLEQLVEELSKELDELREARDFVMTRQAGSTDVGKMQLPKYGRLRKRIQELNVPRQPFSAEGVKIRWADLLDAEYAESWPTTIQHEELGLTRHTAPDPDMPPTAWPKTFEQEDVNATGEGEEDVAEEAESSTGKVAATA
;
A
#
# COMPACT_ATOMS: atom_id res chain seq x y z
N MET A 1 -0.62 12.45 -26.97
CA MET A 1 -1.51 12.76 -25.81
C MET A 1 -2.35 11.55 -25.36
N ALA A 2 -3.03 10.81 -26.25
CA ALA A 2 -3.83 9.64 -25.82
C ALA A 2 -2.99 8.43 -25.35
N ALA A 3 -1.86 8.15 -26.02
CA ALA A 3 -0.96 7.05 -25.65
C ALA A 3 -0.34 7.22 -24.24
N THR A 4 -0.04 8.46 -23.84
CA THR A 4 0.49 8.77 -22.50
C THR A 4 -0.58 8.59 -21.42
N LYS A 5 -1.85 8.93 -21.70
CA LYS A 5 -2.97 8.69 -20.77
C LYS A 5 -3.27 7.19 -20.58
N ALA A 6 -3.23 6.41 -21.64
CA ALA A 6 -3.41 4.95 -21.56
C ALA A 6 -2.27 4.27 -20.81
N ALA A 7 -1.02 4.68 -21.06
CA ALA A 7 0.15 4.19 -20.34
C ALA A 7 0.10 4.53 -18.84
N ARG A 8 -0.29 5.77 -18.50
CA ARG A 8 -0.50 6.18 -17.10
C ARG A 8 -1.61 5.37 -16.43
N LYS A 9 -2.75 5.20 -17.10
CA LYS A 9 -3.85 4.36 -16.59
C LYS A 9 -3.45 2.89 -16.42
N ALA A 10 -2.56 2.38 -17.27
CA ALA A 10 -2.01 1.03 -17.13
C ALA A 10 -1.02 0.92 -15.97
N ALA A 11 -0.22 1.96 -15.72
CA ALA A 11 0.70 2.02 -14.58
C ALA A 11 -0.04 2.16 -13.24
N GLU A 12 -1.11 2.95 -13.21
CA GLU A 12 -1.99 3.14 -12.04
C GLU A 12 -3.03 2.01 -11.90
N HIS A 13 -3.06 1.03 -12.82
CA HIS A 13 -4.05 -0.03 -12.80
C HIS A 13 -3.88 -0.92 -11.56
N GLY A 14 -4.89 -0.94 -10.71
CA GLY A 14 -4.85 -1.68 -9.44
C GLY A 14 -4.36 -0.86 -8.26
N ARG A 15 -3.99 0.42 -8.44
CA ARG A 15 -3.77 1.35 -7.32
C ARG A 15 -5.04 1.56 -6.50
N HIS A 16 -6.20 1.58 -7.17
CA HIS A 16 -7.49 1.77 -6.52
C HIS A 16 -8.40 0.56 -6.77
N ILE A 17 -9.08 0.14 -5.71
CA ILE A 17 -10.14 -0.87 -5.75
C ILE A 17 -11.45 -0.21 -5.34
N PHE A 18 -12.48 -0.38 -6.15
CA PHE A 18 -13.82 0.12 -5.88
C PHE A 18 -14.72 -1.05 -5.51
N ILE A 19 -15.30 -0.97 -4.32
CA ILE A 19 -16.22 -1.96 -3.78
C ILE A 19 -17.63 -1.37 -3.87
N TYR A 20 -18.54 -2.14 -4.44
CA TYR A 20 -19.95 -1.77 -4.58
C TYR A 20 -20.80 -2.75 -3.82
N ASN A 21 -21.90 -2.28 -3.25
CA ASN A 21 -22.94 -3.13 -2.69
C ASN A 21 -24.29 -2.89 -3.37
N ASN A 22 -25.12 -3.93 -3.32
CA ASN A 22 -26.52 -3.85 -3.65
C ASN A 22 -27.28 -3.45 -2.38
N ILE A 23 -27.95 -2.30 -2.40
CA ILE A 23 -28.64 -1.74 -1.22
C ILE A 23 -29.81 -2.58 -0.71
N ARG A 24 -30.30 -3.55 -1.51
CA ARG A 24 -31.44 -4.41 -1.14
C ARG A 24 -31.02 -5.80 -0.70
N THR A 25 -29.98 -6.36 -1.32
CA THR A 25 -29.57 -7.76 -1.10
C THR A 25 -28.23 -7.88 -0.39
N ASN A 26 -27.54 -6.77 -0.11
CA ASN A 26 -26.19 -6.73 0.46
C ASN A 26 -25.14 -7.53 -0.33
N GLN A 27 -25.42 -7.87 -1.60
CA GLN A 27 -24.43 -8.46 -2.49
C GLN A 27 -23.35 -7.43 -2.75
N THR A 28 -22.09 -7.80 -2.55
CA THR A 28 -20.94 -6.95 -2.84
C THR A 28 -20.34 -7.29 -4.19
N VAL A 29 -19.62 -6.38 -4.84
CA VAL A 29 -18.90 -6.59 -6.10
C VAL A 29 -17.64 -5.73 -6.11
N TYR A 30 -16.54 -6.28 -6.66
CA TYR A 30 -15.27 -5.58 -6.77
C TYR A 30 -15.04 -5.09 -8.20
N SER A 31 -14.43 -3.91 -8.33
CA SER A 31 -14.04 -3.34 -9.62
C SER A 31 -12.72 -2.59 -9.50
N LEU A 32 -11.89 -2.65 -10.55
CA LEU A 32 -10.69 -1.80 -10.69
C LEU A 32 -11.00 -0.47 -11.39
N GLN A 33 -12.27 -0.24 -11.74
CA GLN A 33 -12.76 0.96 -12.41
C GLN A 33 -13.86 1.63 -11.60
N ARG A 34 -13.89 2.97 -11.65
CA ARG A 34 -14.90 3.83 -11.02
C ARG A 34 -16.32 3.60 -11.53
N SER A 35 -16.48 3.05 -12.73
CA SER A 35 -17.78 2.70 -13.31
C SER A 35 -17.96 1.19 -13.33
N LEU A 36 -19.13 0.71 -12.90
CA LEU A 36 -19.46 -0.71 -12.96
C LEU A 36 -19.72 -1.15 -14.42
N ASN A 37 -18.98 -2.17 -14.88
CA ASN A 37 -19.23 -2.82 -16.16
C ASN A 37 -20.18 -4.02 -15.97
N ASN A 38 -21.31 -4.02 -16.68
CA ASN A 38 -22.36 -5.04 -16.56
C ASN A 38 -21.82 -6.49 -16.65
N HIS A 39 -20.97 -6.79 -17.64
CA HIS A 39 -20.46 -8.15 -17.84
C HIS A 39 -19.51 -8.59 -16.72
N SER A 40 -18.63 -7.69 -16.28
CA SER A 40 -17.66 -7.97 -15.21
C SER A 40 -18.30 -8.12 -13.84
N VAL A 41 -19.47 -7.51 -13.64
CA VAL A 41 -20.21 -7.54 -12.39
C VAL A 41 -21.07 -8.80 -12.32
N ILE A 42 -21.83 -9.08 -13.39
CA ILE A 42 -22.69 -10.27 -13.44
C ILE A 42 -21.85 -11.55 -13.31
N SER A 43 -20.65 -11.60 -13.87
CA SER A 43 -19.77 -12.77 -13.74
C SER A 43 -19.23 -13.02 -12.32
N GLN A 44 -19.34 -12.03 -11.43
CA GLN A 44 -18.97 -12.18 -10.01
C GLN A 44 -20.14 -12.66 -9.14
N LEU A 45 -21.38 -12.61 -9.63
CA LEU A 45 -22.56 -12.97 -8.84
C LEU A 45 -22.85 -14.48 -9.01
N PRO A 46 -22.79 -15.28 -7.93
CA PRO A 46 -23.11 -16.70 -8.01
C PRO A 46 -24.61 -16.89 -8.19
N TYR A 47 -24.99 -18.01 -8.81
CA TYR A 47 -26.39 -18.41 -8.86
C TYR A 47 -26.81 -19.04 -7.52
N ALA A 48 -27.53 -18.27 -6.69
CA ALA A 48 -28.05 -18.72 -5.40
C ALA A 48 -29.56 -19.10 -5.46
N GLY A 49 -30.13 -19.19 -6.66
CA GLY A 49 -31.55 -19.54 -6.89
C GLY A 49 -32.27 -18.59 -7.86
N LYS A 50 -33.56 -18.83 -8.08
CA LYS A 50 -34.38 -18.03 -9.01
C LYS A 50 -34.41 -16.55 -8.55
N LYS A 51 -34.17 -15.63 -9.49
CA LYS A 51 -34.12 -14.16 -9.27
C LYS A 51 -32.98 -13.64 -8.38
N THR A 52 -31.94 -14.45 -8.11
CA THR A 52 -30.77 -14.01 -7.33
C THR A 52 -29.74 -13.27 -8.17
N VAL A 53 -29.63 -13.60 -9.46
CA VAL A 53 -28.75 -12.93 -10.43
C VAL A 53 -29.62 -12.08 -11.36
N PRO A 54 -29.40 -10.75 -11.44
CA PRO A 54 -30.13 -9.89 -12.36
C PRO A 54 -29.63 -10.07 -13.80
N ALA A 55 -30.52 -9.96 -14.79
CA ALA A 55 -30.15 -9.99 -16.20
C ALA A 55 -29.33 -8.76 -16.63
N LYS A 56 -29.58 -7.62 -15.99
CA LYS A 56 -28.88 -6.35 -16.24
C LYS A 56 -28.72 -5.57 -14.94
N LEU A 57 -27.56 -4.94 -14.77
CA LEU A 57 -27.28 -4.05 -13.65
C LEU A 57 -28.19 -2.82 -13.67
N ARG A 58 -28.81 -2.55 -12.54
CA ARG A 58 -29.65 -1.39 -12.28
C ARG A 58 -28.86 -0.31 -11.53
N LYS A 59 -28.73 0.90 -12.09
CA LYS A 59 -27.89 1.98 -11.52
C LYS A 59 -28.40 2.50 -10.17
N ASP A 60 -29.68 2.35 -9.88
CA ASP A 60 -30.33 2.82 -8.66
C ASP A 60 -30.06 1.91 -7.46
N VAL A 61 -29.84 0.63 -7.70
CA VAL A 61 -29.71 -0.41 -6.66
C VAL A 61 -28.26 -0.61 -6.22
N TRP A 62 -27.31 -0.33 -7.11
CA TRP A 62 -25.88 -0.50 -6.83
C TRP A 62 -25.24 0.81 -6.41
N ARG A 63 -24.65 0.83 -5.22
CA ARG A 63 -23.97 1.98 -4.64
C ARG A 63 -22.51 1.63 -4.32
N PRO A 64 -21.58 2.61 -4.39
CA PRO A 64 -20.25 2.42 -3.85
C PRO A 64 -20.36 2.15 -2.34
N LEU A 65 -19.72 1.08 -1.88
CA LEU A 65 -19.57 0.75 -0.46
C LEU A 65 -18.29 1.37 0.08
N ALA A 66 -17.18 1.14 -0.62
CA ALA A 66 -15.87 1.64 -0.21
C ALA A 66 -14.95 1.82 -1.42
N THR A 67 -13.98 2.72 -1.29
CA THR A 67 -12.85 2.86 -2.22
C THR A 67 -11.55 2.67 -1.45
N VAL A 68 -10.74 1.71 -1.88
CA VAL A 68 -9.45 1.40 -1.27
C VAL A 68 -8.35 1.91 -2.18
N THR A 69 -7.46 2.73 -1.64
CA THR A 69 -6.30 3.28 -2.34
C THR A 69 -5.03 2.72 -1.73
N PHE A 70 -4.22 2.09 -2.57
CA PHE A 70 -2.94 1.50 -2.19
C PHE A 70 -1.78 2.42 -2.60
N PRO A 71 -0.66 2.39 -1.87
CA PRO A 71 0.57 3.06 -2.31
C PRO A 71 1.15 2.40 -3.56
N LEU A 72 1.00 1.08 -3.69
CA LEU A 72 1.55 0.28 -4.78
C LEU A 72 0.44 -0.38 -5.61
N ALA A 73 0.48 -0.20 -6.93
CA ALA A 73 -0.50 -0.81 -7.84
C ALA A 73 -0.46 -2.35 -7.81
N ALA A 74 0.74 -2.95 -7.66
CA ALA A 74 0.91 -4.39 -7.56
C ALA A 74 0.26 -4.96 -6.29
N GLN A 75 0.32 -4.23 -5.18
CA GLN A 75 -0.31 -4.60 -3.91
C GLN A 75 -1.84 -4.62 -4.06
N GLY A 76 -2.43 -3.60 -4.68
CA GLY A 76 -3.88 -3.57 -4.91
C GLY A 76 -4.36 -4.62 -5.92
N LEU A 77 -3.58 -4.96 -6.96
CA LEU A 77 -3.89 -6.11 -7.82
C LEU A 77 -3.88 -7.44 -7.06
N SER A 78 -2.91 -7.62 -6.15
CA SER A 78 -2.84 -8.80 -5.29
C SER A 78 -4.04 -8.86 -4.33
N ALA A 79 -4.39 -7.73 -3.70
CA ALA A 79 -5.54 -7.63 -2.82
C ALA A 79 -6.85 -7.93 -3.56
N TYR A 80 -7.03 -7.36 -4.76
CA TYR A 80 -8.19 -7.59 -5.61
C TYR A 80 -8.39 -9.07 -5.95
N ARG A 81 -7.31 -9.81 -6.23
CA ARG A 81 -7.38 -11.26 -6.48
C ARG A 81 -7.85 -12.01 -5.23
N ARG A 82 -7.23 -11.75 -4.07
CA ARG A 82 -7.59 -12.40 -2.80
C ARG A 82 -9.01 -12.11 -2.37
N LEU A 83 -9.48 -10.86 -2.48
CA LEU A 83 -10.86 -10.49 -2.16
C LEU A 83 -11.88 -11.26 -3.00
N ARG A 84 -11.59 -11.48 -4.29
CA ARG A 84 -12.46 -12.28 -5.16
C ARG A 84 -12.42 -13.77 -4.81
N GLU A 85 -11.26 -14.27 -4.38
CA GLU A 85 -11.12 -15.65 -3.89
C GLU A 85 -11.88 -15.86 -2.58
N PHE A 86 -11.74 -14.97 -1.60
CA PHE A 86 -12.47 -15.05 -0.33
C PHE A 86 -13.97 -14.94 -0.51
N ARG A 87 -14.44 -14.01 -1.34
CA ARG A 87 -15.86 -13.95 -1.70
C ARG A 87 -16.36 -15.29 -2.27
N LYS A 88 -15.62 -15.87 -3.23
CA LYS A 88 -16.00 -17.15 -3.82
C LYS A 88 -16.03 -18.27 -2.77
N LEU A 89 -15.10 -18.24 -1.81
CA LEU A 89 -15.09 -19.16 -0.68
C LEU A 89 -16.30 -18.97 0.23
N HIS A 90 -16.66 -17.74 0.61
CA HIS A 90 -17.85 -17.45 1.42
C HIS A 90 -19.14 -17.90 0.74
N GLU A 91 -19.24 -17.75 -0.57
CA GLU A 91 -20.43 -18.17 -1.33
C GLU A 91 -20.53 -19.70 -1.47
N LEU A 92 -19.40 -20.41 -1.55
CA LEU A 92 -19.35 -21.88 -1.67
C LEU A 92 -19.42 -22.60 -0.32
N HIS A 93 -18.73 -22.08 0.69
CA HIS A 93 -18.54 -22.67 2.02
C HIS A 93 -19.29 -21.88 3.11
N TRP A 94 -20.52 -21.47 2.80
CA TRP A 94 -21.38 -20.66 3.68
C TRP A 94 -21.90 -21.39 4.93
N ASP A 95 -21.70 -22.70 5.06
CA ASP A 95 -22.26 -23.56 6.14
C ASP A 95 -21.22 -23.97 7.21
N ASN A 96 -20.02 -23.40 7.19
CA ASN A 96 -18.91 -23.91 8.01
C ASN A 96 -19.14 -23.79 9.53
N ASN A 97 -19.95 -22.82 9.98
CA ASN A 97 -20.11 -22.51 11.41
C ASN A 97 -21.51 -22.85 11.95
N GLY A 98 -22.48 -23.20 11.07
CA GLY A 98 -23.88 -23.41 11.47
C GLY A 98 -24.58 -22.19 12.09
N GLU A 99 -23.95 -21.02 12.08
CA GLU A 99 -24.48 -19.77 12.63
C GLU A 99 -24.94 -18.83 11.51
N TYR A 100 -26.17 -18.36 11.62
CA TYR A 100 -26.83 -17.58 10.58
C TYR A 100 -27.51 -16.35 11.18
N PRO A 101 -26.78 -15.26 11.44
CA PRO A 101 -27.28 -14.08 12.16
C PRO A 101 -28.58 -13.49 11.56
N MET A 102 -28.79 -13.65 10.26
CA MET A 102 -29.94 -13.15 9.52
C MET A 102 -31.22 -13.99 9.67
N LEU A 103 -31.12 -15.20 10.25
CA LEU A 103 -32.29 -16.02 10.54
C LEU A 103 -32.89 -15.64 11.89
N PRO A 104 -34.21 -15.77 12.08
CA PRO A 104 -34.83 -15.61 13.39
C PRO A 104 -34.13 -16.48 14.44
N VAL A 105 -33.98 -15.97 15.66
CA VAL A 105 -33.27 -16.64 16.77
C VAL A 105 -33.83 -18.05 17.01
N GLU A 106 -35.14 -18.24 16.86
CA GLU A 106 -35.78 -19.55 16.97
C GLU A 106 -35.33 -20.54 15.88
N THR A 107 -35.21 -20.06 14.65
CA THR A 107 -34.75 -20.87 13.51
C THR A 107 -33.27 -21.21 13.68
N GLN A 108 -32.45 -20.27 14.16
CA GLN A 108 -31.05 -20.52 14.50
C GLN A 108 -30.93 -21.60 15.59
N LYS A 109 -31.74 -21.52 16.67
CA LYS A 109 -31.76 -22.55 17.72
C LYS A 109 -32.13 -23.92 17.17
N LYS A 110 -33.16 -24.01 16.32
CA LYS A 110 -33.56 -25.26 15.67
C LYS A 110 -32.48 -25.83 14.75
N ILE A 111 -31.74 -24.98 14.04
CA ILE A 111 -30.61 -25.38 13.20
C ILE A 111 -29.45 -25.89 14.06
N LYS A 112 -29.09 -25.15 15.13
CA LYS A 112 -28.06 -25.57 16.10
C LYS A 112 -28.39 -26.90 16.79
N GLU A 113 -29.67 -27.13 17.08
CA GLU A 113 -30.16 -28.40 17.65
C GLU A 113 -30.27 -29.53 16.60
N GLY A 114 -29.90 -29.29 15.34
CA GLY A 114 -29.97 -30.29 14.25
C GLY A 114 -31.39 -30.65 13.81
N LYS A 115 -32.40 -29.91 14.28
CA LYS A 115 -33.83 -30.19 14.05
C LYS A 115 -34.36 -29.59 12.75
N ALA A 116 -33.62 -28.67 12.12
CA ALA A 116 -34.02 -28.03 10.87
C ALA A 116 -32.81 -27.63 10.01
N ALA A 117 -32.98 -27.62 8.69
CA ALA A 117 -32.04 -27.01 7.75
C ALA A 117 -32.66 -25.73 7.17
N PRO A 118 -31.85 -24.71 6.80
CA PRO A 118 -32.35 -23.51 6.15
C PRO A 118 -33.13 -23.83 4.86
N THR A 119 -34.25 -23.15 4.65
CA THR A 119 -35.00 -23.29 3.39
C THR A 119 -34.16 -22.78 2.21
N LYS A 120 -34.46 -23.25 0.99
CA LYS A 120 -33.76 -22.78 -0.23
C LYS A 120 -33.78 -21.25 -0.40
N LYS A 121 -34.87 -20.59 0.04
CA LYS A 121 -35.02 -19.13 -0.03
C LYS A 121 -34.15 -18.42 1.02
N GLU A 122 -34.12 -18.95 2.24
CA GLU A 122 -33.28 -18.44 3.32
C GLU A 122 -31.80 -18.61 3.01
N LYS A 123 -31.41 -19.80 2.53
CA LYS A 123 -30.06 -20.07 2.02
C LYS A 123 -29.65 -19.06 0.94
N GLY A 124 -30.55 -18.79 -0.01
CA GLY A 124 -30.32 -17.76 -1.02
C GLY A 124 -30.05 -16.38 -0.43
N LYS A 125 -30.80 -15.96 0.60
CA LYS A 125 -30.59 -14.68 1.28
C LYS A 125 -29.25 -14.63 2.03
N ILE A 126 -28.92 -15.70 2.76
CA ILE A 126 -27.66 -15.81 3.51
C ILE A 126 -26.47 -15.72 2.56
N ILE A 127 -26.49 -16.47 1.45
CA ILE A 127 -25.40 -16.44 0.45
C ILE A 127 -25.29 -15.07 -0.22
N MET A 128 -26.40 -14.34 -0.40
CA MET A 128 -26.38 -13.01 -1.02
C MET A 128 -25.83 -11.92 -0.11
N ASP A 129 -26.01 -12.04 1.21
CA ASP A 129 -25.52 -11.05 2.16
C ASP A 129 -24.03 -11.21 2.40
N GLN A 130 -23.24 -10.42 1.68
CA GLN A 130 -21.77 -10.48 1.72
C GLN A 130 -21.17 -9.16 2.20
N LYS A 131 -21.98 -8.21 2.69
CA LYS A 131 -21.50 -6.87 3.07
C LYS A 131 -20.48 -6.95 4.21
N ALA A 132 -20.88 -7.55 5.33
CA ALA A 132 -20.01 -7.71 6.50
C ALA A 132 -18.77 -8.56 6.19
N ASN A 133 -18.96 -9.70 5.50
CA ASN A 133 -17.87 -10.58 5.08
C ASN A 133 -16.84 -9.85 4.22
N THR A 134 -17.28 -8.99 3.30
CA THR A 134 -16.37 -8.21 2.43
C THR A 134 -15.50 -7.23 3.23
N VAL A 135 -16.06 -6.61 4.26
CA VAL A 135 -15.30 -5.70 5.14
C VAL A 135 -14.27 -6.51 5.95
N ALA A 136 -14.69 -7.62 6.55
CA ALA A 136 -13.80 -8.51 7.31
C ALA A 136 -12.69 -9.09 6.42
N ASP A 137 -13.01 -9.52 5.20
CA ASP A 137 -12.06 -10.00 4.20
C ASP A 137 -11.05 -8.92 3.82
N LEU A 138 -11.49 -7.67 3.66
CA LEU A 138 -10.60 -6.56 3.37
C LEU A 138 -9.59 -6.35 4.48
N ALA A 139 -10.03 -6.33 5.74
CA ALA A 139 -9.13 -6.24 6.88
C ALA A 139 -8.16 -7.44 6.94
N ALA A 140 -8.65 -8.66 6.71
CA ALA A 140 -7.83 -9.87 6.70
C ALA A 140 -6.79 -9.86 5.58
N VAL A 141 -7.16 -9.46 4.35
CA VAL A 141 -6.24 -9.33 3.22
C VAL A 141 -5.13 -8.32 3.55
N LEU A 142 -5.47 -7.18 4.14
CA LEU A 142 -4.48 -6.15 4.48
C LEU A 142 -3.52 -6.63 5.57
N LYS A 143 -4.01 -7.33 6.60
CA LYS A 143 -3.15 -7.98 7.60
C LYS A 143 -2.19 -8.99 6.97
N MET A 144 -2.70 -9.88 6.12
CA MET A 144 -1.87 -10.87 5.43
C MET A 144 -0.79 -10.21 4.55
N GLN A 145 -1.14 -9.11 3.87
CA GLN A 145 -0.18 -8.35 3.06
C GLN A 145 0.91 -7.70 3.91
N ASP A 146 0.55 -7.14 5.07
CA ASP A 146 1.50 -6.51 5.99
C ASP A 146 2.46 -7.55 6.60
N GLU A 147 1.95 -8.71 7.01
CA GLU A 147 2.77 -9.83 7.51
C GLU A 147 3.70 -10.41 6.44
N GLU A 148 3.18 -10.68 5.24
CA GLU A 148 3.99 -11.16 4.12
C GLU A 148 5.04 -10.14 3.70
N GLY A 149 4.66 -8.86 3.68
CA GLY A 149 5.54 -7.73 3.45
C GLY A 149 6.67 -7.64 4.45
N GLY A 150 6.35 -7.76 5.75
CA GLY A 150 7.33 -7.80 6.83
C GLY A 150 8.32 -8.96 6.68
N LYS A 151 7.84 -10.16 6.32
CA LYS A 151 8.70 -11.33 6.04
C LYS A 151 9.62 -11.09 4.84
N ILE A 152 9.09 -10.52 3.76
CA ILE A 152 9.89 -10.20 2.56
C ILE A 152 10.95 -9.14 2.89
N ALA A 153 10.56 -8.07 3.59
CA ALA A 153 11.46 -7.00 4.01
C ALA A 153 12.58 -7.54 4.92
N ALA A 154 12.24 -8.38 5.90
CA ALA A 154 13.21 -9.02 6.78
C ALA A 154 14.18 -9.92 6.00
N GLY A 155 13.68 -10.75 5.09
CA GLY A 155 14.52 -11.61 4.25
C GLY A 155 15.43 -10.83 3.29
N GLN A 156 14.94 -9.71 2.72
CA GLN A 156 15.74 -8.80 1.89
C GLN A 156 16.83 -8.12 2.72
N PHE A 157 16.51 -7.69 3.94
CA PHE A 157 17.45 -7.11 4.88
C PHE A 157 18.56 -8.08 5.28
N GLU A 158 18.21 -9.30 5.68
CA GLU A 158 19.19 -10.33 6.05
C GLU A 158 20.08 -10.73 4.87
N SER A 159 19.49 -10.87 3.68
CA SER A 159 20.25 -11.16 2.46
C SER A 159 21.21 -10.01 2.12
N GLY A 160 20.77 -8.76 2.26
CA GLY A 160 21.59 -7.57 2.09
C GLY A 160 22.75 -7.51 3.09
N ARG A 161 22.46 -7.76 4.38
CA ARG A 161 23.45 -7.80 5.46
C ARG A 161 24.48 -8.92 5.24
N ARG A 162 24.04 -10.10 4.79
CA ARG A 162 24.94 -11.21 4.44
C ARG A 162 25.86 -10.85 3.28
N LYS A 163 25.34 -10.21 2.24
CA LYS A 163 26.16 -9.72 1.11
C LYS A 163 27.18 -8.68 1.61
N HIS A 164 26.75 -7.71 2.42
CA HIS A 164 27.62 -6.70 2.99
C HIS A 164 28.76 -7.33 3.83
N ARG A 165 28.44 -8.28 4.73
CA ARG A 165 29.45 -9.02 5.50
C ARG A 165 30.43 -9.79 4.63
N ASN A 166 29.95 -10.43 3.56
CA ASN A 166 30.82 -11.13 2.62
C ASN A 166 31.75 -10.15 1.87
N GLU A 167 31.26 -8.97 1.49
CA GLU A 167 32.08 -7.92 0.86
C GLU A 167 33.14 -7.39 1.82
N VAL A 168 32.77 -7.12 3.08
CA VAL A 168 33.71 -6.71 4.13
C VAL A 168 34.80 -7.76 4.30
N LYS A 169 34.42 -9.03 4.46
CA LYS A 169 35.39 -10.14 4.59
C LYS A 169 36.35 -10.23 3.39
N GLN A 170 35.84 -10.07 2.16
CA GLN A 170 36.68 -10.05 0.96
C GLN A 170 37.65 -8.85 0.92
N LEU A 171 37.26 -7.71 1.47
CA LEU A 171 38.12 -6.54 1.58
C LEU A 171 39.17 -6.73 2.68
N GLU A 172 38.81 -7.31 3.83
CA GLU A 172 39.76 -7.65 4.89
C GLU A 172 40.83 -8.62 4.39
N GLU A 173 40.44 -9.68 3.68
CA GLU A 173 41.37 -10.61 3.03
C GLU A 173 42.30 -9.89 2.03
N ALA A 174 41.76 -8.92 1.26
CA ALA A 174 42.55 -8.13 0.31
C ALA A 174 43.53 -7.15 1.00
N VAL A 175 43.13 -6.54 2.11
CA VAL A 175 44.01 -5.68 2.93
C VAL A 175 45.12 -6.52 3.57
N GLU A 176 44.80 -7.70 4.07
CA GLU A 176 45.81 -8.62 4.61
C GLU A 176 46.81 -9.07 3.51
N GLU A 177 46.32 -9.35 2.29
CA GLU A 177 47.18 -9.65 1.14
C GLU A 177 48.07 -8.45 0.77
N LEU A 178 47.54 -7.22 0.84
CA LEU A 178 48.30 -5.99 0.62
C LEU A 178 49.43 -5.82 1.65
N GLN A 179 49.13 -6.02 2.94
CA GLN A 179 50.12 -5.96 4.03
C GLN A 179 51.23 -7.01 3.88
N LYS A 180 50.92 -8.20 3.34
CA LYS A 180 51.90 -9.25 3.02
C LYS A 180 52.74 -8.97 1.76
N GLY A 181 52.64 -7.77 1.18
CA GLY A 181 53.36 -7.39 -0.03
C GLY A 181 52.75 -7.95 -1.32
N GLY A 182 51.46 -8.32 -1.31
CA GLY A 182 50.76 -8.84 -2.49
C GLY A 182 50.78 -7.87 -3.68
N ALA A 183 50.71 -6.56 -3.41
CA ALA A 183 50.81 -5.53 -4.45
C ALA A 183 52.15 -5.59 -5.21
N GLU A 184 53.26 -5.82 -4.52
CA GLU A 184 54.59 -5.95 -5.13
C GLU A 184 54.71 -7.23 -5.96
N ARG A 185 54.10 -8.33 -5.49
CA ARG A 185 54.02 -9.58 -6.26
C ARG A 185 53.23 -9.41 -7.56
N ILE A 186 52.13 -8.66 -7.53
CA ILE A 186 51.35 -8.37 -8.73
C ILE A 186 52.09 -7.41 -9.66
N LYS A 187 52.78 -6.39 -9.13
CA LYS A 187 53.65 -5.50 -9.92
C LYS A 187 54.74 -6.29 -10.65
N ALA A 188 55.41 -7.23 -9.96
CA ALA A 188 56.40 -8.09 -10.58
C ALA A 188 55.80 -8.96 -11.71
N LYS A 189 54.60 -9.52 -11.51
CA LYS A 189 53.86 -10.26 -12.56
C LYS A 189 53.50 -9.37 -13.75
N ILE A 190 53.07 -8.13 -13.51
CA ILE A 190 52.80 -7.17 -14.61
C ILE A 190 54.08 -6.97 -15.41
N ALA A 191 55.21 -6.66 -14.75
CA ALA A 191 56.49 -6.43 -15.41
C ALA A 191 56.96 -7.64 -16.24
N THR A 192 56.81 -8.87 -15.74
CA THR A 192 57.17 -10.08 -16.51
C THR A 192 56.26 -10.31 -17.71
N THR A 193 54.95 -10.07 -17.56
CA THR A 193 53.98 -10.25 -18.64
C THR A 193 54.12 -9.15 -19.71
N GLU A 194 54.51 -7.94 -19.32
CA GLU A 194 54.83 -6.83 -20.23
C GLU A 194 56.15 -7.05 -20.97
N ALA A 195 57.17 -7.60 -20.32
CA ALA A 195 58.41 -8.00 -20.98
C ALA A 195 58.16 -9.07 -22.06
N GLN A 196 57.25 -10.03 -21.81
CA GLN A 196 56.82 -11.01 -22.83
C GLN A 196 56.12 -10.34 -24.02
N LEU A 197 55.36 -9.27 -23.79
CA LEU A 197 54.71 -8.51 -24.86
C LEU A 197 55.68 -7.71 -25.73
N GLN A 198 56.88 -7.39 -25.21
CA GLN A 198 57.93 -6.70 -25.97
C GLN A 198 58.72 -7.66 -26.87
N ASP A 199 58.59 -8.97 -26.68
CA ASP A 199 59.21 -9.97 -27.53
C ASP A 199 58.43 -10.05 -28.87
N GLY A 200 58.99 -9.46 -29.92
CA GLY A 200 58.33 -9.26 -31.23
C GLY A 200 58.03 -10.54 -32.01
N SER A 201 58.33 -11.72 -31.45
CA SER A 201 58.16 -13.02 -32.09
C SER A 201 56.79 -13.70 -31.82
N LEU A 202 55.86 -13.02 -31.12
CA LEU A 202 54.60 -13.64 -30.70
C LEU A 202 53.49 -13.57 -31.77
N PRO A 203 52.72 -14.65 -31.98
CA PRO A 203 51.50 -14.63 -32.81
C PRO A 203 50.44 -13.66 -32.27
N ASP A 204 49.73 -12.98 -33.17
CA ASP A 204 48.76 -11.92 -32.84
C ASP A 204 47.65 -12.38 -31.85
N GLY A 205 47.25 -13.66 -31.92
CA GLY A 205 46.32 -14.27 -30.96
C GLY A 205 46.84 -14.34 -29.53
N GLN A 206 48.15 -14.57 -29.34
CA GLN A 206 48.80 -14.63 -28.02
C GLN A 206 49.04 -13.22 -27.46
N VAL A 207 49.33 -12.24 -28.32
CA VAL A 207 49.43 -10.83 -27.91
C VAL A 207 48.11 -10.35 -27.30
N LYS A 208 46.97 -10.71 -27.91
CA LYS A 208 45.64 -10.35 -27.40
C LYS A 208 45.34 -10.97 -26.02
N THR A 209 45.71 -12.23 -25.80
CA THR A 209 45.49 -12.89 -24.50
C THR A 209 46.38 -12.30 -23.41
N LEU A 210 47.66 -12.03 -23.72
CA LEU A 210 48.59 -11.38 -22.80
C LEU A 210 48.16 -9.95 -22.44
N ARG A 211 47.69 -9.14 -23.40
CA ARG A 211 47.11 -7.82 -23.12
C ARG A 211 45.91 -7.90 -22.18
N LYS A 212 45.01 -8.86 -22.40
CA LYS A 212 43.87 -9.10 -21.50
C LYS A 212 44.35 -9.49 -20.10
N ARG A 213 45.42 -10.28 -20.00
CA ARG A 213 46.02 -10.71 -18.73
C ARG A 213 46.67 -9.54 -17.98
N VAL A 214 47.43 -8.69 -18.66
CA VAL A 214 48.00 -7.45 -18.08
C VAL A 214 46.89 -6.56 -17.54
N LEU A 215 45.81 -6.34 -18.31
CA LEU A 215 44.66 -5.57 -17.85
C LEU A 215 44.01 -6.18 -16.59
N GLN A 216 43.87 -7.51 -16.52
CA GLN A 216 43.37 -8.19 -15.32
C GLN A 216 44.30 -7.99 -14.11
N LEU A 217 45.62 -8.06 -14.30
CA LEU A 217 46.60 -7.86 -13.24
C LEU A 217 46.59 -6.40 -12.74
N HIS A 218 46.48 -5.42 -13.64
CA HIS A 218 46.28 -4.01 -13.27
C HIS A 218 44.99 -3.81 -12.47
N PHE A 219 43.89 -4.44 -12.90
CA PHE A 219 42.62 -4.39 -12.16
C PHE A 219 42.78 -5.00 -10.76
N GLN A 220 43.46 -6.14 -10.63
CA GLN A 220 43.75 -6.77 -9.34
C GLN A 220 44.64 -5.88 -8.46
N LYS A 221 45.71 -5.30 -9.01
CA LYS A 221 46.57 -4.35 -8.30
C LYS A 221 45.80 -3.14 -7.77
N ASN A 222 45.00 -2.51 -8.64
CA ASN A 222 44.19 -1.34 -8.25
C ASN A 222 43.11 -1.71 -7.23
N LYS A 223 42.53 -2.91 -7.34
CA LYS A 223 41.58 -3.44 -6.34
C LYS A 223 42.25 -3.62 -4.98
N LEU A 224 43.47 -4.15 -4.93
CA LEU A 224 44.22 -4.28 -3.67
C LEU A 224 44.58 -2.91 -3.08
N LEU A 225 45.12 -2.01 -3.89
CA LEU A 225 45.52 -0.67 -3.44
C LEU A 225 44.33 0.16 -2.91
N GLY A 226 43.14 0.00 -3.50
CA GLY A 226 41.92 0.64 -3.00
C GLY A 226 41.17 -0.13 -1.92
N ALA A 227 41.68 -1.29 -1.46
CA ALA A 227 40.96 -2.14 -0.52
C ALA A 227 40.86 -1.52 0.88
N GLU A 228 41.89 -0.81 1.35
CA GLU A 228 41.90 -0.15 2.66
C GLU A 228 40.86 0.95 2.76
N GLU A 229 40.86 1.91 1.81
CA GLU A 229 39.84 2.97 1.74
C GLU A 229 38.42 2.38 1.58
N ALA A 230 38.28 1.33 0.77
CA ALA A 230 36.99 0.66 0.60
C ALA A 230 36.54 -0.01 1.90
N LEU A 231 37.43 -0.63 2.66
CA LEU A 231 37.14 -1.26 3.94
C LEU A 231 36.68 -0.23 4.98
N GLU A 232 37.36 0.92 5.07
CA GLU A 232 36.95 2.01 5.97
C GLU A 232 35.56 2.54 5.63
N ARG A 233 35.27 2.75 4.33
CA ARG A 233 33.92 3.10 3.88
C ARG A 233 32.91 2.04 4.31
N LYS A 234 33.20 0.75 4.11
CA LYS A 234 32.29 -0.33 4.52
C LYS A 234 32.08 -0.41 6.03
N ARG A 235 33.10 -0.17 6.85
CA ARG A 235 32.96 -0.11 8.31
C ARG A 235 32.04 1.04 8.75
N SER A 236 32.11 2.19 8.05
CA SER A 236 31.15 3.27 8.29
C SER A 236 29.72 2.87 7.90
N GLU A 237 29.54 2.12 6.81
CA GLU A 237 28.25 1.57 6.41
C GLU A 237 27.72 0.52 7.40
N GLU A 238 28.58 -0.24 8.07
CA GLU A 238 28.18 -1.24 9.07
C GLU A 238 27.43 -0.59 10.24
N LYS A 239 27.87 0.60 10.69
CA LYS A 239 27.13 1.40 11.68
C LYS A 239 25.72 1.74 11.19
N LEU A 240 25.57 2.10 9.91
CA LEU A 240 24.25 2.35 9.31
C LEU A 240 23.39 1.07 9.26
N TRP A 241 23.99 -0.09 9.00
CA TRP A 241 23.29 -1.37 9.07
C TRP A 241 22.81 -1.72 10.48
N GLU A 242 23.60 -1.40 11.51
CA GLU A 242 23.20 -1.59 12.91
C GLU A 242 22.07 -0.65 13.32
N LEU A 243 22.17 0.64 12.96
CA LEU A 243 21.10 1.62 13.17
C LEU A 243 19.82 1.20 12.44
N ALA A 244 19.92 0.71 11.20
CA ALA A 244 18.77 0.21 10.46
C ALA A 244 18.14 -1.04 11.12
N ASP A 245 18.93 -1.91 11.75
CA ASP A 245 18.40 -3.07 12.50
C ASP A 245 17.66 -2.61 13.77
N LYS A 246 18.19 -1.62 14.49
CA LYS A 246 17.48 -0.97 15.62
C LYS A 246 16.18 -0.32 15.17
N ALA A 247 16.20 0.40 14.05
CA ALA A 247 15.01 1.00 13.46
C ALA A 247 13.93 -0.06 13.18
N ARG A 248 14.34 -1.22 12.63
CA ARG A 248 13.46 -2.36 12.32
C ARG A 248 12.85 -3.03 13.56
N THR A 249 13.58 -3.13 14.67
CA THR A 249 13.10 -3.76 15.91
C THR A 249 12.13 -2.87 16.70
N GLY A 250 11.72 -1.73 16.14
CA GLY A 250 10.70 -0.85 16.72
C GLY A 250 11.26 0.33 17.50
N ALA A 251 12.57 0.62 17.43
CA ALA A 251 13.16 1.79 18.10
C ALA A 251 12.50 3.10 17.64
N ILE A 252 12.17 3.22 16.34
CA ILE A 252 11.46 4.41 15.82
C ILE A 252 10.10 4.61 16.50
N GLY A 253 9.36 3.52 16.76
CA GLY A 253 8.05 3.61 17.42
C GLY A 253 8.18 4.10 18.86
N LYS A 254 9.17 3.58 19.60
CA LYS A 254 9.47 3.99 20.97
C LYS A 254 9.89 5.46 21.05
N LEU A 255 10.82 5.89 20.22
CA LEU A 255 11.27 7.28 20.16
C LEU A 255 10.14 8.25 19.79
N ARG A 256 9.26 7.87 18.86
CA ARG A 256 8.07 8.68 18.53
C ARG A 256 7.16 8.86 19.74
N GLN A 257 6.96 7.81 20.52
CA GLN A 257 6.13 7.86 21.71
C GLN A 257 6.78 8.71 22.81
N GLU A 258 8.08 8.55 23.05
CA GLU A 258 8.84 9.36 24.01
C GLU A 258 8.84 10.85 23.63
N ILE A 259 8.94 11.18 22.34
CA ILE A 259 8.81 12.56 21.85
C ILE A 259 7.42 13.11 22.13
N LEU A 260 6.37 12.34 21.85
CA LEU A 260 4.98 12.76 22.13
C LEU A 260 4.74 12.97 23.63
N ASP A 261 5.18 12.03 24.47
CA ASP A 261 5.02 12.12 25.92
C ASP A 261 5.77 13.36 26.48
N ALA A 262 6.96 13.67 25.95
CA ALA A 262 7.73 14.86 26.34
C ALA A 262 7.08 16.17 25.85
N GLN A 263 6.48 16.17 24.66
CA GLN A 263 5.72 17.32 24.12
C GLN A 263 4.43 17.56 24.93
N ASP A 264 3.68 16.50 25.24
CA ASP A 264 2.48 16.59 26.09
C ASP A 264 2.82 17.11 27.49
N SER A 265 3.97 16.71 28.05
CA SER A 265 4.46 17.23 29.33
C SER A 265 4.76 18.73 29.27
N LEU A 266 5.33 19.21 28.16
CA LEU A 266 5.58 20.64 27.92
C LEU A 266 4.28 21.46 27.83
N GLU A 267 3.24 20.90 27.22
CA GLU A 267 1.95 21.59 27.04
C GLU A 267 1.08 21.60 28.31
N THR A 268 1.07 20.49 29.05
CA THR A 268 0.15 20.30 30.20
C THR A 268 0.63 20.98 31.48
N GLU A 269 1.95 21.01 31.74
CA GLU A 269 2.50 21.56 32.97
C GLU A 269 2.73 23.08 32.88
N LYS A 270 1.66 23.84 33.15
CA LYS A 270 1.71 25.32 33.21
C LYS A 270 2.68 25.87 34.28
N ASN A 271 3.08 25.05 35.26
CA ASN A 271 3.92 25.43 36.40
C ASN A 271 5.36 24.88 36.34
N LEU A 272 5.83 24.36 35.19
CA LEU A 272 7.24 24.00 35.04
C LEU A 272 8.14 25.21 35.29
N SER A 273 9.20 25.03 36.07
CA SER A 273 10.26 26.04 36.16
C SER A 273 10.93 26.21 34.80
N GLU A 274 11.49 27.38 34.53
CA GLU A 274 12.22 27.66 33.28
C GLU A 274 13.31 26.62 33.02
N GLY A 275 14.01 26.16 34.07
CA GLY A 275 15.02 25.11 33.96
C GLY A 275 14.44 23.72 33.68
N GLY A 276 13.20 23.43 34.08
CA GLY A 276 12.48 22.20 33.75
C GLY A 276 12.08 22.16 32.27
N ARG A 277 11.53 23.27 31.75
CA ARG A 277 11.18 23.40 30.32
C ARG A 277 12.40 23.25 29.43
N ALA A 278 13.49 23.95 29.74
CA ALA A 278 14.73 23.88 28.96
C ALA A 278 15.29 22.45 28.84
N ARG A 279 15.17 21.64 29.89
CA ARG A 279 15.61 20.22 29.86
C ARG A 279 14.72 19.36 28.98
N LEU A 280 13.40 19.56 29.05
CA LEU A 280 12.44 18.82 28.21
C LEU A 280 12.61 19.19 26.73
N GLU A 281 12.82 20.47 26.42
CA GLU A 281 13.12 20.92 25.05
C GLU A 281 14.41 20.30 24.51
N GLN A 282 15.49 20.27 25.31
CA GLN A 282 16.73 19.58 24.95
C GLN A 282 16.52 18.08 24.71
N LEU A 283 15.74 17.42 25.57
CA LEU A 283 15.42 16.00 25.42
C LEU A 283 14.64 15.74 24.12
N VAL A 284 13.63 16.55 23.80
CA VAL A 284 12.88 16.44 22.54
C VAL A 284 13.81 16.64 21.35
N GLU A 285 14.73 17.59 21.41
CA GLU A 285 15.71 17.82 20.35
C GLU A 285 16.64 16.61 20.17
N GLU A 286 17.17 16.04 21.25
CA GLU A 286 18.03 14.84 21.21
C GLU A 286 17.30 13.62 20.65
N LEU A 287 16.08 13.33 21.14
CA LEU A 287 15.26 12.23 20.64
C LEU A 287 14.88 12.41 19.16
N SER A 288 14.62 13.66 18.73
CA SER A 288 14.32 13.96 17.33
C SER A 288 15.52 13.69 16.41
N LYS A 289 16.74 14.05 16.84
CA LYS A 289 17.98 13.76 16.12
C LYS A 289 18.22 12.25 15.99
N GLU A 290 18.06 11.50 17.08
CA GLU A 290 18.20 10.04 17.05
C GLU A 290 17.17 9.38 16.11
N LEU A 291 15.93 9.89 16.12
CA LEU A 291 14.88 9.42 15.22
C LEU A 291 15.19 9.70 13.75
N ASP A 292 15.78 10.85 13.42
CA ASP A 292 16.21 11.17 12.06
C ASP A 292 17.41 10.32 11.62
N GLU A 293 18.40 10.08 12.49
CA GLU A 293 19.52 9.16 12.20
C GLU A 293 19.03 7.73 11.89
N LEU A 294 18.05 7.23 12.65
CA LEU A 294 17.45 5.92 12.39
C LEU A 294 16.67 5.87 11.07
N ARG A 295 16.00 6.97 10.69
CA ARG A 295 15.30 7.07 9.40
C ARG A 295 16.28 7.10 8.24
N GLU A 296 17.33 7.90 8.33
CA GLU A 296 18.38 7.97 7.31
C GLU A 296 19.07 6.62 7.12
N ALA A 297 19.41 5.93 8.22
CA ALA A 297 20.00 4.59 8.17
C ALA A 297 19.07 3.57 7.50
N ARG A 298 17.77 3.59 7.84
CA ARG A 298 16.75 2.75 7.20
C ARG A 298 16.65 3.03 5.70
N ASP A 299 16.56 4.30 5.31
CA ASP A 299 16.37 4.72 3.93
C ASP A 299 17.64 4.44 3.08
N PHE A 300 18.84 4.58 3.67
CA PHE A 300 20.11 4.15 3.07
C PHE A 300 20.09 2.66 2.73
N VAL A 301 19.72 1.80 3.69
CA VAL A 301 19.66 0.34 3.48
C VAL A 301 18.63 -0.01 2.41
N MET A 302 17.45 0.61 2.45
CA MET A 302 16.39 0.41 1.45
C MET A 302 16.85 0.82 0.04
N THR A 303 17.50 1.98 -0.08
CA THR A 303 18.03 2.48 -1.36
C THR A 303 19.12 1.56 -1.90
N ARG A 304 20.00 1.07 -1.02
CA ARG A 304 21.07 0.13 -1.39
C ARG A 304 20.51 -1.19 -1.90
N GLN A 305 19.46 -1.70 -1.27
CA GLN A 305 18.78 -2.93 -1.71
C GLN A 305 18.06 -2.73 -3.04
N ALA A 306 17.39 -1.59 -3.24
CA ALA A 306 16.74 -1.25 -4.50
C ALA A 306 17.76 -1.07 -5.65
N GLY A 307 18.91 -0.44 -5.36
CA GLY A 307 20.01 -0.20 -6.30
C GLY A 307 20.91 -1.40 -6.56
N SER A 308 20.86 -2.47 -5.74
CA SER A 308 21.60 -3.73 -5.94
C SER A 308 21.05 -4.59 -7.10
N THR A 309 20.26 -4.01 -7.99
CA THR A 309 20.04 -4.55 -9.32
C THR A 309 21.29 -4.31 -10.17
N ASP A 310 22.38 -5.03 -9.89
CA ASP A 310 23.59 -5.13 -10.72
C ASP A 310 23.30 -5.91 -12.03
N VAL A 311 22.11 -5.68 -12.60
CA VAL A 311 21.60 -6.19 -13.87
C VAL A 311 22.35 -5.54 -15.04
N GLY A 312 23.03 -4.41 -14.79
CA GLY A 312 23.88 -3.74 -15.77
C GLY A 312 25.10 -4.56 -16.22
N LYS A 313 25.50 -5.61 -15.47
CA LYS A 313 26.68 -6.44 -15.80
C LYS A 313 26.34 -7.85 -16.29
N MET A 314 25.12 -8.33 -16.05
CA MET A 314 24.67 -9.58 -16.67
C MET A 314 24.32 -9.29 -18.14
N GLN A 315 25.06 -9.87 -19.08
CA GLN A 315 24.66 -9.87 -20.50
C GLN A 315 23.36 -10.66 -20.63
N LEU A 316 22.23 -9.99 -20.38
CA LEU A 316 20.92 -10.58 -20.62
C LEU A 316 20.80 -10.87 -22.11
N PRO A 317 20.23 -12.02 -22.50
CA PRO A 317 19.89 -12.29 -23.89
C PRO A 317 19.12 -11.09 -24.47
N LYS A 318 19.54 -10.56 -25.62
CA LYS A 318 18.96 -9.33 -26.20
C LYS A 318 17.43 -9.44 -26.39
N TYR A 319 16.91 -10.64 -26.63
CA TYR A 319 15.48 -10.91 -26.84
C TYR A 319 15.04 -12.25 -26.22
N GLY A 320 13.74 -12.41 -25.99
CA GLY A 320 13.11 -13.69 -25.66
C GLY A 320 12.33 -13.74 -24.34
N ARG A 321 11.50 -14.79 -24.18
CA ARG A 321 10.70 -15.05 -22.96
C ARG A 321 11.57 -15.17 -21.70
N LEU A 322 12.80 -15.67 -21.85
CA LEU A 322 13.77 -15.79 -20.78
C LEU A 322 14.22 -14.43 -20.24
N ARG A 323 14.46 -13.43 -21.10
CA ARG A 323 14.76 -12.05 -20.67
C ARG A 323 13.61 -11.48 -19.85
N LYS A 324 12.37 -11.65 -20.31
CA LYS A 324 11.17 -11.16 -19.61
C LYS A 324 11.03 -11.83 -18.24
N ARG A 325 11.23 -13.15 -18.16
CA ARG A 325 11.17 -13.90 -16.91
C ARG A 325 12.30 -13.52 -15.93
N ILE A 326 13.52 -13.30 -16.43
CA ILE A 326 14.65 -12.85 -15.60
C ILE A 326 14.42 -11.42 -15.12
N GLN A 327 13.90 -10.52 -15.96
CA GLN A 327 13.53 -9.17 -15.55
C GLN A 327 12.41 -9.20 -14.49
N GLU A 328 11.38 -10.04 -14.66
CA GLU A 328 10.29 -10.21 -13.68
C GLU A 328 10.76 -10.82 -12.35
N LEU A 329 11.80 -11.66 -12.36
CA LEU A 329 12.38 -12.25 -11.15
C LEU A 329 13.39 -11.32 -10.45
N ASN A 330 14.07 -10.45 -11.20
CA ASN A 330 15.14 -9.59 -10.68
C ASN A 330 14.68 -8.19 -10.27
N VAL A 331 13.44 -7.77 -10.57
CA VAL A 331 12.89 -6.55 -9.96
C VAL A 331 12.67 -6.86 -8.48
N PRO A 332 13.37 -6.19 -7.54
CA PRO A 332 13.12 -6.38 -6.13
C PRO A 332 11.64 -6.10 -5.89
N ARG A 333 10.90 -7.13 -5.47
CA ARG A 333 9.50 -6.96 -5.09
C ARG A 333 9.51 -6.05 -3.89
N GLN A 334 8.98 -4.84 -4.05
CA GLN A 334 8.76 -3.97 -2.92
C GLN A 334 7.83 -4.71 -1.94
N PRO A 335 8.21 -4.81 -0.65
CA PRO A 335 7.37 -5.44 0.34
C PRO A 335 6.04 -4.69 0.38
N PHE A 336 4.94 -5.43 0.45
CA PHE A 336 3.62 -4.84 0.65
C PHE A 336 3.54 -4.32 2.08
N SER A 337 2.83 -3.23 2.31
CA SER A 337 2.61 -2.72 3.67
C SER A 337 1.23 -2.12 3.78
N ALA A 338 0.66 -2.18 4.98
CA ALA A 338 -0.56 -1.45 5.30
C ALA A 338 -0.32 0.08 5.40
N GLU A 339 0.94 0.52 5.55
CA GLU A 339 1.28 1.95 5.62
C GLU A 339 0.93 2.67 4.30
N GLY A 340 0.18 3.77 4.42
CA GLY A 340 -0.27 4.55 3.27
C GLY A 340 -1.48 3.97 2.53
N VAL A 341 -2.08 2.88 3.03
CA VAL A 341 -3.38 2.40 2.54
C VAL A 341 -4.49 3.29 3.10
N LYS A 342 -5.33 3.81 2.21
CA LYS A 342 -6.48 4.64 2.56
C LYS A 342 -7.77 3.96 2.15
N ILE A 343 -8.74 3.91 3.06
CA ILE A 343 -10.07 3.36 2.80
C ILE A 343 -11.10 4.47 2.98
N ARG A 344 -11.82 4.78 1.91
CA ARG A 344 -12.94 5.72 1.92
C ARG A 344 -14.25 4.97 1.96
N TRP A 345 -15.03 5.16 3.01
CA TRP A 345 -16.30 4.46 3.24
C TRP A 345 -17.51 5.30 2.87
N ALA A 346 -18.54 4.69 2.28
CA ALA A 346 -19.82 5.35 2.12
C ALA A 346 -20.52 5.60 3.47
N ASP A 347 -20.32 4.69 4.41
CA ASP A 347 -20.72 4.80 5.82
C ASP A 347 -19.55 4.34 6.69
N LEU A 348 -19.05 5.22 7.57
CA LEU A 348 -17.90 4.89 8.43
C LEU A 348 -18.19 3.75 9.40
N LEU A 349 -19.46 3.55 9.78
CA LEU A 349 -19.86 2.47 10.69
C LEU A 349 -19.65 1.09 10.05
N ASP A 350 -19.60 1.02 8.73
CA ASP A 350 -19.28 -0.23 8.03
C ASP A 350 -17.87 -0.74 8.36
N ALA A 351 -16.97 0.12 8.84
CA ALA A 351 -15.64 -0.31 9.29
C ALA A 351 -15.69 -1.25 10.51
N GLU A 352 -16.75 -1.19 11.32
CA GLU A 352 -16.92 -2.00 12.54
C GLU A 352 -17.20 -3.47 12.25
N TYR A 353 -17.57 -3.83 11.01
CA TYR A 353 -17.75 -5.24 10.64
C TYR A 353 -16.45 -6.05 10.66
N ALA A 354 -15.29 -5.40 10.66
CA ALA A 354 -14.02 -6.09 10.88
C ALA A 354 -13.68 -6.12 12.37
N GLU A 355 -13.23 -7.28 12.86
CA GLU A 355 -12.81 -7.45 14.26
C GLU A 355 -11.66 -6.51 14.64
N SER A 356 -10.70 -6.31 13.73
CA SER A 356 -9.61 -5.35 13.92
C SER A 356 -8.94 -4.99 12.60
N TRP A 357 -8.47 -3.76 12.52
CA TRP A 357 -7.71 -3.21 11.39
C TRP A 357 -6.23 -3.03 11.77
N PRO A 358 -5.30 -3.18 10.83
CA PRO A 358 -3.95 -2.63 10.99
C PRO A 358 -4.00 -1.14 11.37
N THR A 359 -3.24 -0.75 12.40
CA THR A 359 -3.24 0.61 12.96
C THR A 359 -2.76 1.69 11.99
N THR A 360 -2.07 1.28 10.92
CA THR A 360 -1.49 2.17 9.90
C THR A 360 -2.48 2.57 8.80
N ILE A 361 -3.66 1.96 8.76
CA ILE A 361 -4.69 2.25 7.74
C ILE A 361 -5.44 3.52 8.10
N GLN A 362 -5.64 4.37 7.10
CA GLN A 362 -6.46 5.57 7.24
C GLN A 362 -7.88 5.31 6.77
N HIS A 363 -8.85 5.58 7.63
CA HIS A 363 -10.26 5.55 7.30
C HIS A 363 -10.77 6.97 7.06
N GLU A 364 -11.44 7.18 5.93
CA GLU A 364 -11.95 8.47 5.48
C GLU A 364 -13.42 8.31 5.04
N GLU A 365 -14.19 9.40 5.02
CA GLU A 365 -15.51 9.41 4.39
C GLU A 365 -15.38 9.50 2.86
N LEU A 366 -16.19 8.74 2.14
CA LEU A 366 -16.26 8.77 0.68
C LEU A 366 -17.03 9.99 0.15
N GLY A 367 -17.87 10.61 0.99
CA GLY A 367 -18.74 11.73 0.63
C GLY A 367 -20.01 11.29 -0.12
N LEU A 368 -20.72 12.27 -0.69
CA LEU A 368 -22.00 12.01 -1.36
C LEU A 368 -21.79 11.29 -2.69
N THR A 369 -22.26 10.05 -2.80
CA THR A 369 -22.10 9.25 -4.02
C THR A 369 -23.44 8.72 -4.55
N ARG A 370 -23.58 8.75 -5.88
CA ARG A 370 -24.70 8.11 -6.57
C ARG A 370 -24.33 6.69 -6.99
N HIS A 371 -24.11 6.47 -8.28
CA HIS A 371 -23.90 5.15 -8.87
C HIS A 371 -22.47 4.95 -9.41
N THR A 372 -21.60 5.94 -9.21
CA THR A 372 -20.21 5.95 -9.67
C THR A 372 -19.36 6.39 -8.49
N ALA A 373 -18.27 5.68 -8.24
CA ALA A 373 -17.36 6.06 -7.18
C ALA A 373 -16.71 7.43 -7.49
N PRO A 374 -16.47 8.26 -6.46
CA PRO A 374 -15.78 9.53 -6.61
C PRO A 374 -14.34 9.28 -7.05
N ASP A 375 -13.67 10.36 -7.45
CA ASP A 375 -12.26 10.26 -7.79
C ASP A 375 -11.44 10.07 -6.51
N PRO A 376 -10.64 8.99 -6.37
CA PRO A 376 -9.86 8.75 -5.16
C PRO A 376 -8.78 9.81 -4.90
N ASP A 377 -8.34 10.52 -5.94
CA ASP A 377 -7.29 11.54 -5.81
C ASP A 377 -7.86 12.93 -5.48
N MET A 378 -9.17 13.12 -5.59
CA MET A 378 -9.83 14.35 -5.18
C MET A 378 -10.17 14.30 -3.68
N PRO A 379 -10.20 15.44 -2.97
CA PRO A 379 -10.73 15.47 -1.61
C PRO A 379 -12.19 15.01 -1.60
N PRO A 380 -12.68 14.41 -0.50
CA PRO A 380 -14.08 14.05 -0.37
C PRO A 380 -14.94 15.27 -0.67
N THR A 381 -15.97 15.10 -1.50
CA THR A 381 -16.95 16.16 -1.72
C THR A 381 -17.60 16.42 -0.37
N ALA A 382 -17.28 17.55 0.24
CA ALA A 382 -17.91 17.97 1.48
C ALA A 382 -19.43 17.96 1.26
N TRP A 383 -20.17 17.50 2.27
CA TRP A 383 -21.59 17.78 2.31
C TRP A 383 -21.75 19.28 2.08
N PRO A 384 -22.63 19.74 1.17
CA PRO A 384 -22.95 21.14 1.10
C PRO A 384 -23.28 21.53 2.54
N LYS A 385 -22.48 22.42 3.14
CA LYS A 385 -22.74 22.93 4.49
C LYS A 385 -24.22 23.26 4.45
N THR A 386 -24.98 22.52 5.26
CA THR A 386 -26.43 22.61 5.33
C THR A 386 -26.78 24.05 5.15
N PHE A 387 -27.59 24.35 4.12
CA PHE A 387 -28.27 25.62 3.89
C PHE A 387 -28.26 26.37 5.21
N GLU A 388 -27.25 27.24 5.42
CA GLU A 388 -27.24 28.05 6.63
C GLU A 388 -28.56 28.76 6.51
N GLN A 389 -29.42 28.47 7.49
CA GLN A 389 -30.80 28.88 7.51
C GLN A 389 -30.71 30.40 7.47
N GLU A 390 -30.77 30.99 6.26
CA GLU A 390 -30.81 32.42 6.07
C GLU A 390 -31.94 32.85 6.99
N ASP A 391 -31.57 33.58 8.04
CA ASP A 391 -32.50 33.99 9.08
C ASP A 391 -33.67 34.69 8.38
N VAL A 392 -34.80 33.98 8.26
CA VAL A 392 -36.07 34.52 7.75
C VAL A 392 -36.69 35.49 8.78
N ASN A 393 -35.88 36.01 9.70
CA ASN A 393 -36.24 36.97 10.74
C ASN A 393 -35.86 38.42 10.35
N ALA A 394 -35.93 38.77 9.07
CA ALA A 394 -35.68 40.13 8.59
C ALA A 394 -36.70 40.59 7.54
N THR A 395 -38.00 40.45 7.83
CA THR A 395 -39.05 41.37 7.33
C THR A 395 -40.28 41.22 8.23
N GLY A 396 -40.15 41.67 9.47
CA GLY A 396 -41.28 42.06 10.30
C GLY A 396 -41.16 43.56 10.51
N GLU A 397 -41.66 44.35 9.55
CA GLU A 397 -41.95 45.78 9.69
C GLU A 397 -42.80 46.20 8.48
N GLY A 398 -44.08 46.49 8.70
CA GLY A 398 -44.98 46.98 7.65
C GLY A 398 -46.47 46.64 7.80
N GLU A 399 -47.01 46.60 9.02
CA GLU A 399 -48.44 46.87 9.25
C GLU A 399 -48.56 48.35 9.62
N GLU A 400 -49.03 49.20 8.70
CA GLU A 400 -49.94 50.31 9.01
C GLU A 400 -50.47 50.94 7.71
N ASP A 401 -51.76 51.26 7.74
CA ASP A 401 -52.55 52.08 6.83
C ASP A 401 -52.87 51.54 5.42
N VAL A 402 -54.14 51.19 5.18
CA VAL A 402 -55.14 52.11 4.59
C VAL A 402 -56.52 51.46 4.68
N ALA A 403 -57.41 52.14 5.38
CA ALA A 403 -58.85 51.91 5.40
C ALA A 403 -59.53 52.47 4.13
N GLU A 404 -60.71 51.91 3.86
CA GLU A 404 -61.88 52.61 3.32
C GLU A 404 -61.92 52.96 1.81
N GLU A 405 -62.79 52.23 1.09
CA GLU A 405 -63.84 52.70 0.16
C GLU A 405 -64.17 51.56 -0.82
N ALA A 406 -65.30 50.88 -0.63
CA ALA A 406 -66.63 51.26 -1.13
C ALA A 406 -66.96 50.53 -2.46
N GLU A 407 -68.00 49.71 -2.35
CA GLU A 407 -69.08 49.50 -3.32
C GLU A 407 -68.73 49.48 -4.83
N SER A 408 -68.99 48.35 -5.49
CA SER A 408 -70.17 48.20 -6.37
C SER A 408 -70.01 47.05 -7.39
N SER A 409 -71.18 46.63 -7.88
CA SER A 409 -71.46 45.72 -8.99
C SER A 409 -71.49 44.22 -8.64
N THR A 410 -72.65 43.68 -8.26
CA THR A 410 -73.80 43.28 -9.11
C THR A 410 -73.47 42.29 -10.23
N GLY A 411 -73.76 41.01 -9.97
CA GLY A 411 -74.68 40.19 -10.76
C GLY A 411 -74.20 39.56 -12.08
N LYS A 412 -74.36 38.22 -12.18
CA LYS A 412 -75.08 37.40 -13.21
C LYS A 412 -74.47 35.99 -13.25
N VAL A 413 -75.14 34.94 -12.76
CA VAL A 413 -76.15 34.06 -13.41
C VAL A 413 -75.59 33.14 -14.51
N ALA A 414 -76.06 31.89 -14.46
CA ALA A 414 -76.04 30.77 -15.42
C ALA A 414 -74.87 29.78 -15.24
N ALA A 415 -75.05 28.54 -14.78
CA ALA A 415 -75.94 27.43 -15.19
C ALA A 415 -75.62 26.85 -16.58
N THR A 416 -75.64 25.51 -16.65
CA THR A 416 -75.53 24.58 -17.80
C THR A 416 -74.12 24.37 -18.35
N ALA A 417 -73.62 23.15 -18.60
CA ALA A 417 -74.20 21.79 -18.58
C ALA A 417 -73.10 20.77 -18.25
#